data_AF-A0ABD6J6C5-F1
#
_entry.id   AF-A0ABD6J6C5-F1
#
_cell.length_a   1.000
_cell.length_b   1.000
_cell.length_c   1.000
_cell.angle_alpha   90.00
_cell.angle_beta   90.00
_cell.angle_gamma   90.00
#
_symmetry.space_group_name_H-M   'P 1'
#
loop_
_entity.id
_entity.type
_entity.pdbx_description
1 polymer ?
#
loop_
_entity_poly.entity_id
_entity_poly.type
_entity_poly.pdbx_seq_one_letter_code
_entity_poly.pdbx_strand_id
1 'polypeptide(L)'
;MSLGITIVSHVYEVANGLPRLLTQVAKDVPITTAGGTEDNDVGTSMEKIMNAFEENDADEILSFYDLGSAKMNLEMAIEMTDKKVHLYDVALIEGAYTAATLLEAGVDLQEVEKQLEPLKIK
;
A
#
# COMPACT_ATOMS: atom_id res chain seq x y z
N MET A 1 12.00 13.24 -4.52
CA MET A 1 11.36 11.97 -4.90
C MET A 1 9.99 11.98 -4.26
N SER A 2 8.95 11.70 -5.04
CA SER A 2 7.58 11.61 -4.53
C SER A 2 7.34 10.25 -3.87
N LEU A 3 6.47 10.23 -2.85
CA LEU A 3 6.07 9.03 -2.12
C LEU A 3 4.59 8.77 -2.36
N GLY A 4 4.26 7.52 -2.67
CA GLY A 4 2.88 7.06 -2.89
C GLY A 4 2.56 5.87 -2.00
N ILE A 5 1.30 5.44 -2.03
CA ILE A 5 0.80 4.31 -1.25
C ILE A 5 0.17 3.27 -2.18
N THR A 6 0.46 1.99 -1.94
CA THR A 6 -0.26 0.88 -2.54
C THR A 6 -0.89 0.01 -1.45
N ILE A 7 -2.19 -0.29 -1.61
CA ILE A 7 -2.96 -1.09 -0.66
C ILE A 7 -3.27 -2.44 -1.30
N VAL A 8 -2.85 -3.54 -0.66
CA VAL A 8 -3.11 -4.90 -1.13
C VAL A 8 -4.00 -5.64 -0.14
N SER A 9 -5.06 -6.28 -0.61
CA SER A 9 -5.91 -7.13 0.23
C SER A 9 -6.47 -8.31 -0.52
N HIS A 10 -6.73 -9.39 0.19
CA HIS A 10 -7.47 -10.54 -0.31
C HIS A 10 -8.90 -10.18 -0.69
N VAL A 11 -9.49 -9.17 -0.04
CA VAL A 11 -10.88 -8.78 -0.26
C VAL A 11 -10.89 -7.50 -1.08
N TYR A 12 -11.51 -7.55 -2.25
CA TYR A 12 -11.60 -6.42 -3.18
C TYR A 12 -12.15 -5.17 -2.48
N GLU A 13 -13.22 -5.31 -1.69
CA GLU A 13 -13.89 -4.23 -0.99
C GLU A 13 -13.04 -3.62 0.12
N VAL A 14 -12.13 -4.39 0.74
CA VAL A 14 -11.20 -3.87 1.75
C VAL A 14 -10.15 -2.99 1.08
N ALA A 15 -9.51 -3.48 0.02
CA ALA A 15 -8.50 -2.70 -0.71
C ALA A 15 -9.10 -1.43 -1.32
N ASN A 16 -10.24 -1.53 -2.01
CA ASN A 16 -10.87 -0.39 -2.70
C ASN A 16 -11.71 0.50 -1.78
N GLY A 17 -12.12 -0.02 -0.61
CA GLY A 17 -12.84 0.75 0.39
C GLY A 17 -11.92 1.68 1.18
N LEU A 18 -10.69 1.26 1.46
CA LEU A 18 -9.74 2.02 2.29
C LEU A 18 -9.36 3.40 1.71
N PRO A 19 -9.14 3.59 0.39
CA PRO A 19 -8.91 4.92 -0.19
C PRO A 19 -10.00 5.95 0.14
N ARG A 20 -11.26 5.53 0.30
CA ARG A 20 -12.35 6.44 0.69
C ARG A 20 -12.12 7.06 2.08
N LEU A 21 -11.48 6.32 2.97
CA LEU A 21 -11.05 6.82 4.28
C LEU A 21 -9.79 7.67 4.15
N LEU A 22 -8.77 7.19 3.41
CA LEU A 22 -7.48 7.89 3.30
C LEU A 22 -7.62 9.26 2.63
N THR A 23 -8.48 9.39 1.63
CA THR A 23 -8.75 10.67 0.94
C THR A 23 -9.40 11.74 1.84
N GLN A 24 -9.89 11.37 3.03
CA GLN A 24 -10.34 12.37 4.02
C GLN A 24 -9.17 13.11 4.68
N VAL A 25 -7.99 12.51 4.69
CA VAL A 25 -6.79 13.05 5.36
C VAL A 25 -5.62 13.32 4.42
N ALA A 26 -5.60 12.69 3.24
CA ALA A 26 -4.54 12.81 2.25
C ALA A 26 -5.16 12.97 0.85
N LYS A 27 -5.17 14.20 0.31
CA LYS A 27 -5.80 14.51 -0.98
C LYS A 27 -4.81 14.41 -2.13
N ASP A 28 -3.55 14.72 -1.86
CA ASP A 28 -2.52 14.88 -2.88
C ASP A 28 -1.56 13.67 -2.95
N VAL A 29 -1.66 12.75 -1.98
CA VAL A 29 -0.88 11.50 -1.97
C VAL A 29 -1.42 10.51 -3.02
N PRO A 30 -0.59 10.03 -3.98
CA PRO A 30 -1.00 8.98 -4.92
C PRO A 30 -1.30 7.67 -4.20
N ILE A 31 -2.53 7.18 -4.32
CA ILE A 31 -3.00 5.94 -3.69
C ILE A 31 -3.51 4.98 -4.76
N THR A 32 -2.90 3.81 -4.87
CA THR A 32 -3.32 2.72 -5.75
C THR A 32 -3.68 1.47 -4.96
N THR A 33 -4.43 0.55 -5.56
CA THR A 33 -4.98 -0.61 -4.85
C THR A 33 -4.93 -1.88 -5.67
N ALA A 34 -4.62 -3.01 -5.03
CA ALA A 34 -4.73 -4.34 -5.59
C ALA A 34 -5.55 -5.23 -4.64
N GLY A 35 -6.83 -5.42 -4.97
CA GLY A 35 -7.78 -6.19 -4.16
C GLY A 35 -8.33 -7.39 -4.92
N GLY A 36 -8.37 -8.56 -4.28
CA GLY A 36 -8.96 -9.78 -4.83
C GLY A 36 -8.12 -10.44 -5.93
N THR A 37 -8.62 -11.56 -6.43
CA THR A 37 -8.15 -12.19 -7.68
C THR A 37 -8.56 -11.36 -8.90
N GLU A 38 -8.21 -11.78 -10.11
CA GLU A 38 -8.65 -11.12 -11.36
C GLU A 38 -10.18 -10.97 -11.43
N ASP A 39 -10.92 -12.01 -11.00
CA ASP A 39 -12.39 -12.02 -10.93
C ASP A 39 -12.97 -11.30 -9.70
N ASN A 40 -12.12 -10.65 -8.89
CA ASN A 40 -12.46 -10.01 -7.60
C ASN A 40 -12.90 -10.98 -6.49
N ASP A 41 -12.65 -12.28 -6.63
CA ASP A 41 -12.82 -13.25 -5.54
C ASP A 41 -11.77 -13.05 -4.43
N VAL A 42 -12.00 -13.67 -3.27
CA VAL A 42 -11.07 -13.63 -2.15
C VAL A 42 -9.72 -14.24 -2.53
N GLY A 43 -8.68 -13.42 -2.57
CA GLY A 43 -7.34 -13.82 -2.99
C GLY A 43 -6.50 -12.61 -3.41
N THR A 44 -5.28 -12.83 -3.88
CA THR A 44 -4.45 -11.75 -4.42
C THR A 44 -4.00 -12.10 -5.83
N SER A 45 -3.96 -11.10 -6.71
CA SER A 45 -3.48 -11.23 -8.09
C SER A 45 -2.17 -10.47 -8.26
N MET A 46 -1.16 -11.16 -8.80
CA MET A 46 0.13 -10.55 -9.14
C MET A 46 -0.04 -9.47 -10.22
N GLU A 47 -0.89 -9.71 -11.23
CA GLU A 47 -1.18 -8.73 -12.28
C GLU A 47 -1.75 -7.44 -11.69
N LYS A 48 -2.72 -7.54 -10.78
CA LYS A 48 -3.28 -6.36 -10.10
C LYS A 48 -2.25 -5.60 -9.27
N ILE A 49 -1.34 -6.30 -8.60
CA ILE A 49 -0.26 -5.65 -7.83
C ILE A 49 0.69 -4.91 -8.76
N MET A 50 1.11 -5.53 -9.86
CA MET A 50 1.98 -4.88 -10.86
C MET A 50 1.31 -3.66 -11.48
N ASN A 51 0.05 -3.76 -11.87
CA ASN A 51 -0.73 -2.63 -12.40
C ASN A 51 -0.83 -1.51 -11.35
N ALA A 52 -1.11 -1.83 -10.08
CA ALA A 52 -1.17 -0.85 -9.01
C ALA A 52 0.18 -0.13 -8.78
N PHE A 53 1.32 -0.81 -8.99
CA PHE A 53 2.62 -0.16 -8.95
C PHE A 53 2.84 0.72 -10.17
N GLU A 54 2.49 0.27 -11.38
CA GLU A 54 2.63 1.05 -12.62
C GLU A 54 1.81 2.34 -12.57
N GLU A 55 0.54 2.25 -12.19
CA GLU A 55 -0.42 3.36 -12.08
C GLU A 55 -0.07 4.39 -10.99
N ASN A 56 0.78 4.04 -10.03
CA ASN A 56 1.12 4.95 -8.93
C ASN A 56 2.12 6.00 -9.40
N ASP A 57 1.72 7.26 -9.56
CA ASP A 57 2.59 8.32 -10.11
C ASP A 57 3.83 8.69 -9.23
N ALA A 58 4.02 8.06 -8.07
CA ALA A 58 5.15 8.30 -7.20
C ALA A 58 6.45 7.57 -7.62
N ASP A 59 7.59 8.14 -7.25
CA ASP A 59 8.92 7.54 -7.46
C ASP A 59 9.15 6.32 -6.54
N GLU A 60 8.69 6.41 -5.29
CA GLU A 60 8.77 5.34 -4.30
C GLU A 60 7.39 5.04 -3.69
N ILE A 61 7.11 3.78 -3.42
CA ILE A 61 5.79 3.29 -2.99
C ILE A 61 5.87 2.67 -1.61
N LEU A 62 5.03 3.12 -0.69
CA LEU A 62 4.79 2.47 0.59
C LEU A 62 3.65 1.46 0.42
N SER A 63 3.97 0.17 0.51
CA SER A 63 3.02 -0.92 0.27
C SER A 63 2.54 -1.55 1.58
N PHE A 64 1.22 -1.64 1.73
CA PHE A 64 0.54 -2.20 2.89
C PHE A 64 -0.32 -3.39 2.49
N TYR A 65 -0.38 -4.41 3.35
CA TYR A 65 -1.12 -5.64 3.05
C TYR A 65 -1.86 -6.22 4.26
N ASP A 66 -2.87 -7.06 4.03
CA ASP A 66 -3.66 -7.69 5.09
C ASP A 66 -2.98 -8.92 5.72
N LEU A 67 -2.80 -10.00 4.96
CA LEU A 67 -2.40 -11.32 5.46
C LEU A 67 -1.15 -11.84 4.75
N GLY A 68 -0.43 -12.76 5.41
CA GLY A 68 0.90 -13.22 4.96
C GLY A 68 0.98 -13.75 3.53
N SER A 69 -0.07 -14.37 2.98
CA SER A 69 -0.08 -14.82 1.58
C SER A 69 -0.02 -13.66 0.57
N ALA A 70 -0.52 -12.47 0.92
CA ALA A 70 -0.37 -11.27 0.10
C ALA A 70 1.10 -10.79 0.07
N LYS A 71 1.84 -10.98 1.17
CA LYS A 71 3.26 -10.63 1.28
C LYS A 71 4.09 -11.35 0.22
N MET A 72 3.87 -12.65 0.03
CA MET A 72 4.61 -13.45 -0.94
C MET A 72 4.44 -12.92 -2.37
N ASN A 73 3.20 -12.57 -2.76
CA ASN A 73 2.94 -11.98 -4.08
C ASN A 73 3.53 -10.58 -4.22
N LEU A 74 3.51 -9.78 -3.14
CA LEU A 74 4.17 -8.49 -3.09
C LEU A 74 5.68 -8.60 -3.25
N GLU A 75 6.36 -9.48 -2.52
CA GLU A 75 7.81 -9.68 -2.63
C GLU A 75 8.21 -10.04 -4.06
N MET A 76 7.49 -10.95 -4.71
CA MET A 76 7.73 -11.28 -6.12
C MET A 76 7.46 -10.09 -7.06
N ALA A 77 6.39 -9.32 -6.85
CA ALA A 77 6.10 -8.14 -7.66
C ALA A 77 7.16 -7.03 -7.48
N ILE A 78 7.70 -6.88 -6.27
CA ILE A 78 8.78 -5.94 -5.95
C ILE A 78 10.06 -6.30 -6.72
N GLU A 79 10.35 -7.59 -6.94
CA GLU A 79 11.48 -8.03 -7.76
C GLU A 79 11.29 -7.75 -9.26
N MET A 80 10.05 -7.54 -9.71
CA MET A 80 9.70 -7.37 -11.13
C MET A 80 9.50 -5.91 -11.54
N THR A 81 9.36 -4.98 -10.60
CA THR A 81 9.14 -3.55 -10.87
C THR A 81 10.44 -2.75 -10.82
N ASP A 82 10.52 -1.70 -11.64
CA ASP A 82 11.63 -0.73 -11.58
C ASP A 82 11.43 0.33 -10.47
N LYS A 83 10.24 0.40 -9.86
CA LYS A 83 9.95 1.34 -8.77
C LYS A 83 10.51 0.85 -7.45
N LYS A 84 10.93 1.78 -6.60
CA LYS A 84 11.37 1.45 -5.25
C LYS A 84 10.14 1.27 -4.35
N VAL A 85 9.92 0.05 -3.89
CA VAL A 85 8.76 -0.29 -3.04
C VAL A 85 9.24 -0.66 -1.64
N HIS A 86 8.64 -0.03 -0.63
CA HIS A 86 8.83 -0.31 0.79
C HIS A 86 7.65 -1.16 1.28
N LEU A 87 7.94 -2.34 1.83
CA LEU A 87 6.92 -3.28 2.28
C LEU A 87 6.81 -3.24 3.81
N TYR A 88 5.62 -2.97 4.34
CA TYR A 88 5.41 -2.79 5.78
C TYR A 88 4.59 -3.92 6.42
N ASP A 89 5.18 -4.55 7.45
CA ASP A 89 4.60 -5.62 8.28
C ASP A 89 3.63 -5.09 9.36
N VAL A 90 2.80 -4.10 9.01
CA VAL A 90 1.91 -3.38 9.94
C VAL A 90 0.44 -3.77 9.78
N ALA A 91 -0.40 -3.27 10.68
CA ALA A 91 -1.86 -3.34 10.55
C ALA A 91 -2.30 -2.55 9.31
N LEU A 92 -3.10 -3.17 8.43
CA LEU A 92 -3.39 -2.63 7.10
C LEU A 92 -4.02 -1.24 7.14
N ILE A 93 -5.13 -1.09 7.87
CA ILE A 93 -5.91 0.14 7.89
C ILE A 93 -5.16 1.23 8.64
N GLU A 94 -4.71 0.92 9.85
CA GLU A 94 -4.05 1.86 10.75
C GLU A 94 -2.70 2.31 10.20
N GLY A 95 -1.94 1.40 9.60
CA GLY A 95 -0.66 1.69 8.96
C GLY A 95 -0.82 2.57 7.73
N ALA A 96 -1.71 2.20 6.81
CA ALA A 96 -1.95 3.00 5.61
C ALA A 96 -2.52 4.39 5.95
N TYR A 97 -3.41 4.49 6.96
CA TYR A 97 -3.94 5.77 7.44
C TYR A 97 -2.86 6.66 8.05
N THR A 98 -1.99 6.07 8.88
CA THR A 98 -0.87 6.79 9.49
C THR A 98 0.10 7.31 8.42
N ALA A 99 0.50 6.45 7.48
CA ALA A 99 1.37 6.83 6.38
C ALA A 99 0.74 7.93 5.51
N ALA A 100 -0.51 7.76 5.07
CA ALA A 100 -1.19 8.75 4.24
C ALA A 100 -1.24 10.14 4.90
N THR A 101 -1.61 10.18 6.19
CA THR A 101 -1.67 11.43 6.97
C THR A 101 -0.31 12.13 7.04
N LEU A 102 0.76 11.37 7.26
CA LEU A 102 2.10 11.93 7.42
C LEU A 102 2.70 12.34 6.08
N LEU A 103 2.45 11.58 5.01
CA LEU A 103 2.86 11.95 3.64
C LEU A 103 2.18 13.24 3.18
N GLU A 104 0.88 13.39 3.42
CA GLU A 104 0.16 14.65 3.12
C GLU A 104 0.77 15.84 3.88
N ALA A 105 1.16 15.62 5.14
CA ALA A 105 1.81 16.64 5.96
C ALA A 105 3.27 16.94 5.55
N GLY A 106 3.81 16.25 4.54
CA GLY A 106 5.18 16.44 4.07
C GLY A 106 6.25 15.92 5.03
N VAL A 107 5.91 14.96 5.90
CA VAL A 107 6.84 14.32 6.82
C VAL A 107 7.79 13.41 6.02
N ASP A 108 9.07 13.42 6.37
CA ASP A 108 10.07 12.60 5.68
C ASP A 108 9.88 11.10 5.95
N LEU A 109 10.35 10.27 5.03
CA LEU A 109 10.17 8.81 5.08
C LEU A 109 10.69 8.20 6.39
N GLN A 110 11.82 8.67 6.94
CA GLN A 110 12.39 8.06 8.15
C GLN A 110 11.50 8.29 9.36
N GLU A 111 10.91 9.48 9.49
CA GLU A 111 9.96 9.74 10.57
C GLU A 111 8.61 9.04 10.32
N VAL A 112 8.15 8.90 9.07
CA VAL A 112 6.98 8.06 8.74
C VAL A 112 7.21 6.62 9.22
N GLU A 113 8.34 6.02 8.89
CA GLU A 113 8.68 4.65 9.28
C GLU A 113 8.73 4.50 10.81
N LYS A 114 9.27 5.49 11.52
CA LYS A 114 9.25 5.51 12.98
C LYS A 114 7.84 5.55 13.59
N GLN A 115 6.87 6.20 12.92
CA GLN A 115 5.47 6.17 13.34
C GLN A 115 4.75 4.88 12.96
N LEU A 116 5.27 4.12 11.98
CA LEU A 116 4.75 2.81 11.60
C LEU A 116 5.24 1.68 12.51
N GLU A 117 6.43 1.80 13.12
CA GLU A 117 7.00 0.79 14.01
C GLU A 117 6.05 0.28 15.12
N PRO A 118 5.31 1.14 15.85
CA PRO A 118 4.37 0.70 16.88
C PRO A 118 3.16 -0.08 16.33
N LEU A 119 2.91 -0.02 15.02
CA LEU A 119 1.80 -0.67 14.33
C LEU A 119 2.19 -2.03 13.73
N LYS A 120 3.43 -2.48 13.95
CA LYS A 120 3.91 -3.78 13.49
C LYS A 120 3.15 -4.90 14.17
N ILE A 121 2.55 -5.77 13.36
CA ILE A 121 1.77 -6.93 13.84
C ILE A 121 2.22 -8.25 13.22
N LYS A 122 3.23 -8.23 12.35
CA LYS A 122 3.77 -9.39 11.62
C LYS A 122 5.29 -9.46 11.75
#